data_AF-A0A4Y2KB51-F1
#
_entry.id   AF-A0A4Y2KB51-F1
#
_cell.length_a   1.000
_cell.length_b   1.000
_cell.length_c   1.000
_cell.angle_alpha   90.00
_cell.angle_beta   90.00
_cell.angle_gamma   90.00
#
_symmetry.space_group_name_H-M   'P 1'
#
loop_
_entity.id
_entity.type
_entity.pdbx_description
1 polymer ?
#
loop_
_entity_poly.entity_id
_entity_poly.type
_entity_poly.pdbx_seq_one_letter_code
_entity_poly.pdbx_strand_id
1 'polypeptide(L)'
;MVCLDTKTRWNSLLAMLERFLEIKSANSKALIDIKEKQIFANLEFEILIVIIAGLKPEKIGLEKLYTRYATLLTAGDVFAFIFGELNQQNSEFVKNMKCALVQRISERQNASLVGLMQYLKFGRKYDAAAITLDFSRLPK
;
A
#
# COMPACT_ATOMS: atom_id res chain seq x y z
N MET A 1 7.88 -15.77 -14.83
CA MET A 1 7.30 -14.69 -15.66
C MET A 1 7.40 -13.39 -14.89
N VAL A 2 8.35 -12.51 -15.23
CA VAL A 2 8.51 -11.19 -14.60
C VAL A 2 7.51 -10.25 -15.28
N CYS A 3 6.44 -9.88 -14.60
CA CYS A 3 5.45 -8.96 -15.14
C CYS A 3 6.05 -7.54 -15.14
N LEU A 4 6.39 -7.02 -16.32
CA LEU A 4 7.02 -5.70 -16.57
C LEU A 4 6.04 -4.51 -16.43
N ASP A 5 4.98 -4.63 -15.63
CA ASP A 5 3.82 -3.73 -15.71
C ASP A 5 3.92 -2.44 -14.86
N THR A 6 5.12 -2.11 -14.34
CA THR A 6 5.18 -1.32 -13.10
C THR A 6 5.41 0.18 -13.23
N LYS A 7 5.94 0.70 -14.35
CA LYS A 7 6.37 2.10 -14.36
C LYS A 7 5.23 3.13 -14.55
N THR A 8 4.14 2.75 -15.20
CA THR A 8 3.09 3.72 -15.62
C THR A 8 1.66 3.34 -15.25
N ARG A 9 1.39 2.13 -14.75
CA ARG A 9 0.00 1.66 -14.53
C ARG A 9 -0.46 1.56 -13.08
N TRP A 10 0.45 1.40 -12.12
CA TRP A 10 0.07 1.03 -10.75
C TRP A 10 -0.61 2.15 -9.95
N ASN A 11 -0.27 3.41 -10.19
CA ASN A 11 -0.86 4.55 -9.46
C ASN A 11 -2.01 5.24 -10.22
N SER A 12 -2.41 4.70 -11.37
CA SER A 12 -3.46 5.30 -12.22
C SER A 12 -4.80 5.39 -11.49
N LEU A 13 -5.16 4.37 -10.70
CA LEU A 13 -6.37 4.36 -9.87
C LEU A 13 -6.31 5.45 -8.79
N LEU A 14 -5.21 5.51 -8.02
CA LEU A 14 -5.06 6.52 -6.97
C LEU A 14 -5.14 7.94 -7.55
N ALA A 15 -4.42 8.20 -8.64
CA ALA A 15 -4.46 9.50 -9.33
C ALA A 15 -5.86 9.83 -9.87
N MET A 16 -6.57 8.84 -10.43
CA MET A 16 -7.95 9.00 -10.89
C MET A 16 -8.89 9.35 -9.73
N LEU A 17 -8.79 8.64 -8.60
CA LEU A 17 -9.63 8.87 -7.43
C LEU A 17 -9.36 10.23 -6.78
N GLU A 18 -8.09 10.62 -6.65
CA GLU A 18 -7.70 11.94 -6.14
C GLU A 18 -8.28 13.05 -7.04
N ARG A 19 -8.12 12.95 -8.36
CA ARG A 19 -8.71 13.91 -9.31
C ARG A 19 -10.22 13.92 -9.27
N PHE A 20 -10.87 12.76 -9.14
CA PHE A 20 -12.32 12.67 -9.05
C PHE A 20 -12.85 13.40 -7.80
N LEU A 21 -12.19 13.26 -6.66
CA LEU A 21 -12.57 14.00 -5.44
C LEU A 21 -12.33 15.51 -5.56
N GLU A 22 -11.29 15.95 -6.26
CA GLU A 22 -11.05 17.38 -6.52
C GLU A 22 -12.18 18.02 -7.34
N ILE A 23 -12.62 17.32 -8.40
CA ILE A 23 -13.66 17.84 -9.31
C ILE A 23 -15.09 17.56 -8.83
N LYS A 24 -15.28 16.93 -7.65
CA LYS A 24 -16.60 16.50 -7.17
C LYS A 24 -17.63 17.63 -7.15
N SER A 25 -17.22 18.83 -6.75
CA SER A 25 -18.11 19.99 -6.64
C SER A 25 -18.55 20.52 -8.01
N ALA A 26 -17.66 20.47 -9.01
CA ALA A 26 -17.97 20.83 -10.39
C ALA A 26 -18.94 19.81 -11.01
N ASN A 27 -18.69 18.52 -10.77
CA ASN A 27 -19.58 17.45 -11.23
C ASN A 27 -20.96 17.56 -10.58
N SER A 28 -21.05 17.83 -9.28
CA SER A 28 -22.34 18.03 -8.60
C SER A 28 -23.13 19.21 -9.19
N LYS A 29 -22.46 20.33 -9.50
CA LYS A 29 -23.12 21.48 -10.15
C LYS A 29 -23.60 21.15 -11.55
N ALA A 30 -22.76 20.51 -12.36
CA ALA A 30 -23.13 20.11 -13.72
C ALA A 30 -24.34 19.14 -13.73
N LEU A 31 -24.41 18.21 -12.77
CA LEU A 31 -25.55 17.32 -12.61
C LEU A 31 -26.85 18.07 -12.27
N ILE A 32 -26.76 19.08 -11.39
CA ILE A 32 -27.89 19.96 -11.06
C ILE A 32 -28.35 20.73 -12.32
N ASP A 33 -27.42 21.25 -13.12
CA ASP A 33 -27.71 22.04 -14.33
C ASP A 33 -28.48 21.21 -15.38
N ILE A 34 -28.14 19.94 -15.55
CA ILE A 34 -28.84 19.02 -16.47
C ILE A 34 -30.10 18.38 -15.85
N LYS A 35 -30.48 18.79 -14.63
CA LYS A 35 -31.61 18.26 -13.84
C LYS A 35 -31.51 16.76 -13.55
N GLU A 36 -30.30 16.22 -13.59
CA GLU A 36 -30.07 14.83 -13.17
C GLU A 36 -29.96 14.75 -11.65
N LYS A 37 -30.48 13.65 -11.10
CA LYS A 37 -30.34 13.42 -9.66
C LYS A 37 -28.88 13.13 -9.33
N GLN A 38 -28.50 13.52 -8.12
CA GLN A 38 -27.17 13.27 -7.57
C GLN A 38 -26.82 11.77 -7.69
N ILE A 39 -25.83 11.45 -8.52
CA ILE A 39 -25.41 10.07 -8.83
C ILE A 39 -24.74 9.41 -7.62
N PHE A 40 -24.04 10.21 -6.81
CA PHE A 40 -23.28 9.71 -5.65
C PHE A 40 -23.76 10.30 -4.33
N ALA A 41 -24.02 9.43 -3.36
CA ALA A 41 -24.31 9.82 -1.98
C ALA A 41 -23.04 10.26 -1.24
N ASN A 42 -23.20 11.08 -0.20
CA ASN A 42 -22.08 11.51 0.64
C ASN A 42 -21.29 10.32 1.22
N LEU A 43 -21.98 9.21 1.54
CA LEU A 43 -21.37 7.98 2.03
C LEU A 43 -20.36 7.38 1.04
N GLU A 44 -20.65 7.42 -0.26
CA GLU A 44 -19.77 6.88 -1.29
C GLU A 44 -18.48 7.70 -1.42
N PHE A 45 -18.58 9.02 -1.24
CA PHE A 45 -17.40 9.88 -1.17
C PHE A 45 -16.53 9.59 0.06
N GLU A 46 -17.13 9.31 1.22
CA GLU A 46 -16.39 8.88 2.41
C GLU A 46 -15.63 7.56 2.18
N ILE A 47 -16.27 6.61 1.49
CA ILE A 47 -15.61 5.35 1.10
C ILE A 47 -14.42 5.62 0.16
N LEU A 48 -14.56 6.52 -0.81
CA LEU A 48 -13.47 6.89 -1.70
C LEU A 48 -12.29 7.53 -0.95
N ILE A 49 -12.55 8.37 0.04
CA ILE A 49 -11.51 8.97 0.90
C ILE A 49 -10.74 7.88 1.63
N VAL A 50 -11.44 6.89 2.18
CA VAL A 50 -10.84 5.74 2.87
C VAL A 50 -9.97 4.91 1.91
N ILE A 51 -10.44 4.66 0.69
CA ILE A 51 -9.66 3.93 -0.33
C ILE A 51 -8.38 4.69 -0.68
N ILE A 52 -8.47 6.00 -0.91
CA ILE A 52 -7.31 6.85 -1.21
C ILE A 52 -6.32 6.82 -0.03
N ALA A 53 -6.81 6.92 1.21
CA ALA A 53 -5.97 6.85 2.40
C ALA A 53 -5.20 5.52 2.50
N GLY A 54 -5.83 4.39 2.14
CA GLY A 54 -5.18 3.08 2.11
C GLY A 54 -4.14 2.96 0.98
N LEU A 55 -4.42 3.51 -0.20
CA LEU A 55 -3.54 3.41 -1.38
C LEU A 55 -2.32 4.35 -1.33
N LYS A 56 -2.39 5.46 -0.59
CA LYS A 56 -1.28 6.42 -0.44
C LYS A 56 0.02 5.80 0.07
N PRO A 57 0.06 5.09 1.21
CA PRO A 57 1.30 4.51 1.70
C PRO A 57 1.90 3.49 0.72
N GLU A 58 1.07 2.74 -0.01
CA GLU A 58 1.55 1.83 -1.05
C GLU A 58 2.28 2.57 -2.18
N LYS A 59 1.71 3.67 -2.69
CA LYS A 59 2.36 4.49 -3.72
C LYS A 59 3.74 4.96 -3.25
N ILE A 60 3.82 5.52 -2.05
CA ILE A 60 5.07 6.04 -1.48
C ILE A 60 6.10 4.91 -1.34
N GLY A 61 5.67 3.76 -0.81
CA GLY A 61 6.52 2.60 -0.67
C GLY A 61 7.02 2.05 -2.00
N LEU A 62 6.15 1.94 -3.00
CA LEU A 62 6.52 1.50 -4.34
C LEU A 62 7.49 2.47 -5.02
N GLU A 63 7.28 3.78 -4.90
CA GLU A 63 8.21 4.79 -5.42
C GLU A 63 9.60 4.63 -4.79
N LYS A 64 9.69 4.32 -3.49
CA LYS A 64 10.96 4.01 -2.82
C LYS A 64 11.58 2.72 -3.31
N LEU A 65 10.81 1.65 -3.46
CA LEU A 65 11.29 0.36 -3.97
C LEU A 65 11.77 0.43 -5.43
N TYR A 66 11.21 1.35 -6.22
CA TYR A 66 11.58 1.53 -7.62
C TYR A 66 12.88 2.33 -7.81
N THR A 67 13.47 2.84 -6.74
CA THR A 67 14.73 3.57 -6.80
C THR A 67 15.89 2.62 -7.13
N ARG A 68 16.88 3.07 -7.92
CA ARG A 68 18.07 2.26 -8.27
C ARG A 68 18.87 1.75 -7.06
N TYR A 69 18.77 2.42 -5.92
CA TYR A 69 19.47 2.08 -4.68
C TYR A 69 18.61 1.21 -3.73
N ALA A 70 17.44 0.75 -4.15
CA ALA A 70 16.60 -0.11 -3.34
C ALA A 70 17.28 -1.46 -3.14
N THR A 71 17.62 -1.77 -1.89
CA THR A 71 18.16 -3.07 -1.47
C THR A 71 17.08 -3.89 -0.76
N LEU A 72 17.36 -5.16 -0.49
CA LEU A 72 16.46 -6.01 0.30
C LEU A 72 16.21 -5.43 1.72
N LEU A 73 17.22 -4.76 2.29
CA LEU A 73 17.10 -4.05 3.57
C LEU A 73 16.14 -2.87 3.45
N THR A 74 16.34 -2.03 2.42
CA THR A 74 15.44 -0.91 2.11
C THR A 74 14.01 -1.40 1.89
N ALA A 75 13.83 -2.56 1.27
CA ALA A 75 12.51 -3.13 1.05
C ALA A 75 11.83 -3.55 2.36
N GLY A 76 12.58 -4.14 3.31
CA GLY A 76 12.08 -4.44 4.64
C GLY A 76 11.59 -3.20 5.39
N ASP A 77 12.37 -2.13 5.36
CA ASP A 77 12.02 -0.86 6.02
C ASP A 77 10.82 -0.17 5.32
N VAL A 78 10.71 -0.27 3.99
CA VAL A 78 9.55 0.23 3.25
C VAL A 78 8.29 -0.54 3.61
N PHE A 79 8.34 -1.88 3.70
CA PHE A 79 7.18 -2.65 4.14
C PHE A 79 6.81 -2.32 5.59
N ALA A 80 7.78 -2.08 6.46
CA ALA A 80 7.55 -1.57 7.82
C ALA A 80 6.70 -0.30 7.82
N PHE A 81 7.12 0.67 7.00
CA PHE A 81 6.45 1.94 6.83
C PHE A 81 5.02 1.76 6.33
N ILE A 82 4.82 1.00 5.24
CA ILE A 82 3.49 0.75 4.68
C ILE A 82 2.58 0.12 5.73
N PHE A 83 3.04 -0.93 6.42
CA PHE A 83 2.22 -1.59 7.44
C PHE A 83 1.97 -0.71 8.66
N GLY A 84 2.93 0.13 9.05
CA GLY A 84 2.76 1.15 10.09
C GLY A 84 1.64 2.13 9.76
N GLU A 85 1.63 2.68 8.55
CA GLU A 85 0.60 3.60 8.09
C GLU A 85 -0.78 2.94 7.95
N LEU A 86 -0.83 1.72 7.40
CA LEU A 86 -2.09 0.96 7.30
C LEU A 86 -2.65 0.59 8.68
N ASN A 87 -1.81 0.34 9.69
CA ASN A 87 -2.25 0.03 11.05
C ASN A 87 -2.88 1.21 11.78
N GLN A 88 -2.54 2.45 11.41
CA GLN A 88 -3.18 3.64 11.97
C GLN A 88 -4.62 3.80 11.47
N GLN A 89 -4.97 3.16 10.35
CA GLN A 89 -6.29 3.24 9.73
C GLN A 89 -7.17 2.07 10.20
N ASN A 90 -8.30 2.38 10.83
CA ASN A 90 -9.21 1.37 11.40
C ASN A 90 -10.27 0.84 10.42
N SER A 91 -10.21 1.23 9.15
CA SER A 91 -11.19 0.80 8.14
C SER A 91 -11.06 -0.69 7.82
N GLU A 92 -12.21 -1.35 7.65
CA GLU A 92 -12.29 -2.75 7.22
C GLU A 92 -11.60 -2.99 5.88
N PHE A 93 -11.72 -2.03 4.94
CA PHE A 93 -11.03 -2.09 3.65
C PHE A 93 -9.52 -2.17 3.83
N VAL A 94 -8.96 -1.33 4.69
CA VAL A 94 -7.51 -1.24 4.93
C VAL A 94 -6.97 -2.49 5.62
N LYS A 95 -7.74 -3.07 6.54
CA LYS A 95 -7.39 -4.35 7.17
C LYS A 95 -7.33 -5.48 6.15
N ASN A 96 -8.34 -5.61 5.31
CA ASN A 96 -8.39 -6.64 4.27
C ASN A 96 -7.26 -6.47 3.25
N MET A 97 -6.98 -5.23 2.86
CA MET A 97 -5.88 -4.87 1.98
C MET A 97 -4.52 -5.25 2.61
N LYS A 98 -4.29 -4.90 3.88
CA LYS A 98 -3.08 -5.30 4.61
C LYS A 98 -2.93 -6.82 4.65
N CYS A 99 -3.98 -7.56 4.99
CA CYS A 99 -3.95 -9.02 5.02
C CYS A 99 -3.58 -9.60 3.65
N ALA A 100 -4.18 -9.09 2.58
CA ALA A 100 -3.87 -9.50 1.22
C ALA A 100 -2.41 -9.20 0.84
N LEU A 101 -1.88 -8.04 1.22
CA LEU A 101 -0.46 -7.70 0.99
C LEU A 101 0.48 -8.64 1.72
N VAL A 102 0.23 -8.88 3.01
CA VAL A 102 1.06 -9.78 3.83
C VAL A 102 1.06 -11.18 3.21
N GLN A 103 -0.10 -11.68 2.81
CA GLN A 103 -0.22 -12.96 2.12
C GLN A 103 0.60 -12.98 0.82
N ARG A 104 0.43 -11.97 -0.06
CA ARG A 104 1.15 -11.89 -1.34
C ARG A 104 2.66 -11.77 -1.17
N ILE A 105 3.12 -11.07 -0.15
CA ILE A 105 4.54 -10.99 0.17
C ILE A 105 5.03 -12.36 0.64
N SER A 106 4.30 -13.00 1.55
CA SER A 106 4.65 -14.31 2.10
C SER A 106 4.73 -15.39 1.01
N GLU A 107 3.82 -15.36 0.04
CA GLU A 107 3.83 -16.25 -1.13
C GLU A 107 5.06 -16.07 -2.04
N ARG A 108 5.61 -14.85 -2.13
CA ARG A 108 6.70 -14.48 -3.06
C ARG A 108 8.06 -14.36 -2.37
N GLN A 109 8.07 -14.36 -1.05
CA GLN A 109 9.26 -14.16 -0.25
C GLN A 109 10.14 -15.41 -0.29
N ASN A 110 11.43 -15.23 -0.60
CA ASN A 110 12.39 -16.31 -0.51
C ASN A 110 12.94 -16.39 0.92
N ALA A 111 12.50 -17.42 1.66
CA ALA A 111 12.90 -17.70 3.03
C ALA A 111 14.43 -17.70 3.24
N SER A 112 15.21 -18.22 2.29
CA SER A 112 16.67 -18.32 2.40
C SER A 112 17.34 -16.95 2.34
N LEU A 113 16.88 -16.07 1.43
CA LEU A 113 17.41 -14.71 1.30
C LEU A 113 17.06 -13.83 2.51
N VAL A 114 15.90 -14.07 3.11
CA VAL A 114 15.43 -13.34 4.29
C VAL A 114 16.21 -13.75 5.52
N GLY A 115 16.43 -15.05 5.71
CA GLY A 115 17.29 -15.57 6.77
C GLY A 115 18.72 -15.05 6.63
N LEU A 116 19.28 -15.05 5.42
CA LEU A 116 20.60 -14.47 5.16
C LEU A 116 20.65 -12.97 5.50
N MET A 117 19.62 -12.21 5.11
CA MET A 117 19.52 -10.78 5.44
C MET A 117 19.46 -10.55 6.96
N GLN A 118 18.65 -11.31 7.68
CA GLN A 118 18.56 -11.22 9.14
C GLN A 118 19.88 -11.57 9.81
N TYR A 119 20.57 -12.61 9.33
CA TYR A 119 21.89 -12.97 9.81
C TYR A 119 22.92 -11.86 9.57
N LEU A 120 22.94 -11.25 8.38
CA LEU A 120 23.85 -10.15 8.08
C LEU A 120 23.53 -8.89 8.91
N LYS A 121 22.25 -8.63 9.21
CA LYS A 121 21.82 -7.44 9.99
C LYS A 121 22.04 -7.61 11.50
N PHE A 122 21.81 -8.80 12.05
CA PHE A 122 21.79 -9.04 13.51
C PHE A 122 22.87 -10.02 14.00
N GLY A 123 23.67 -10.60 13.10
CA GLY A 123 24.70 -11.59 13.42
C GLY A 123 24.11 -12.90 13.95
N ARG A 124 24.83 -13.61 14.84
CA ARG A 124 24.40 -14.87 15.48
C ARG A 124 23.19 -14.77 16.44
N LYS A 125 22.56 -13.60 16.56
CA LYS A 125 21.37 -13.36 17.40
C LYS A 125 20.05 -13.48 16.63
N TYR A 126 20.04 -14.11 15.46
CA TYR A 126 18.81 -14.33 14.69
C TYR A 126 18.09 -15.58 15.19
N ASP A 127 16.80 -15.43 15.44
CA ASP A 127 15.94 -16.51 15.94
C ASP A 127 15.55 -17.42 14.76
N ALA A 128 15.84 -18.72 14.84
CA ALA A 128 15.57 -19.67 13.74
C ALA A 128 14.07 -19.81 13.42
N ALA A 129 13.19 -19.34 14.32
CA ALA A 129 11.75 -19.23 14.11
C ALA A 129 11.32 -18.03 13.22
N ALA A 130 12.22 -17.08 12.93
CA ALA A 130 11.93 -15.85 12.18
C ALA A 130 12.16 -15.97 10.66
N ILE A 131 11.94 -17.15 10.09
CA ILE A 131 12.12 -17.40 8.64
C ILE A 131 11.11 -16.60 7.79
N THR A 132 10.03 -16.13 8.41
CA THR A 132 9.14 -15.10 7.87
C THR A 132 9.59 -13.71 8.32
N LEU A 133 9.46 -12.70 7.45
CA LEU A 133 9.60 -11.31 7.90
C LEU A 133 8.51 -11.07 8.95
N ASP A 134 8.88 -11.08 10.23
CA ASP A 134 7.96 -10.73 11.30
C ASP A 134 7.74 -9.21 11.27
N PHE A 135 6.79 -8.79 10.44
CA PHE A 135 6.39 -7.39 10.29
C PHE A 135 5.79 -6.80 11.58
N SER A 136 5.53 -7.62 12.61
CA SER A 136 5.08 -7.15 13.92
C SER A 136 6.21 -6.62 14.81
N ARG A 137 7.48 -6.88 14.46
CA ARG A 137 8.67 -6.47 15.24
C ARG A 137 9.37 -5.21 14.71
N LEU A 138 8.80 -4.53 13.72
CA LEU A 138 9.43 -3.33 13.16
C LEU A 138 9.22 -2.13 14.12
N PRO A 139 10.26 -1.30 14.36
CA PRO A 139 10.18 -0.23 15.34
C PRO A 139 9.13 0.81 14.95
N LYS A 140 8.39 1.29 15.96
CA LYS A 140 7.48 2.44 15.89
C LYS A 140 8.23 3.73 15.61
#